data_AF-A0A2M9NS21-F1
#
_entry.id   AF-A0A2M9NS21-F1
#
_cell.length_a   1.000
_cell.length_b   1.000
_cell.length_c   1.000
_cell.angle_alpha   90.00
_cell.angle_beta   90.00
_cell.angle_gamma   90.00
#
_symmetry.space_group_name_H-M   'P 1'
#
loop_
_entity.id
_entity.type
_entity.pdbx_description
1 polymer ?
#
loop_
_entity_poly.entity_id
_entity_poly.type
_entity_poly.pdbx_seq_one_letter_code
_entity_poly.pdbx_strand_id
1 'polypeptide(L)'
;MKESILDAKALKKAVRVINKQHIDADFSILDRYKLTESDLLKGMICENCNCHQLLRRYGTRICKPSGLASKDAHVQALRDYFYLIGPTITNRQLRDFLNISSASTATGILQSLNLTSRGVNKGREYSLFFDE
;
A
#
# COMPACT_ATOMS: atom_id res chain seq x y z
N MET A 1 31.68 -27.89 -7.44
CA MET A 1 32.14 -26.48 -7.34
C MET A 1 31.17 -25.61 -8.13
N LYS A 2 30.58 -24.57 -7.54
CA LYS A 2 29.84 -23.57 -8.32
C LYS A 2 30.87 -22.58 -8.90
N GLU A 3 31.16 -22.73 -10.18
CA GLU A 3 31.95 -21.73 -10.91
C GLU A 3 31.12 -20.45 -11.04
N SER A 4 31.70 -19.34 -10.58
CA SER A 4 31.08 -18.03 -10.69
C SER A 4 31.18 -17.56 -12.14
N ILE A 5 30.04 -17.47 -12.84
CA ILE A 5 29.94 -17.04 -14.25
C ILE A 5 30.45 -15.59 -14.44
N LEU A 6 30.52 -14.79 -13.37
CA LEU A 6 31.01 -13.42 -13.39
C LEU A 6 32.20 -13.26 -12.43
N ASP A 7 33.25 -12.62 -12.92
CA ASP A 7 34.35 -12.11 -12.10
C ASP A 7 33.83 -10.96 -11.20
N ALA A 8 34.39 -10.84 -9.99
CA ALA A 8 34.08 -9.79 -9.03
C ALA A 8 34.19 -8.37 -9.61
N LYS A 9 35.11 -8.12 -10.55
CA LYS A 9 35.24 -6.82 -11.22
C LYS A 9 34.06 -6.56 -12.16
N ALA A 10 33.63 -7.58 -12.91
CA ALA A 10 32.44 -7.50 -13.75
C ALA A 10 31.17 -7.26 -12.90
N LEU A 11 31.04 -7.94 -11.76
CA LEU A 11 29.94 -7.75 -10.82
C LEU A 11 29.88 -6.31 -10.27
N LYS A 12 31.02 -5.78 -9.79
CA LYS A 12 31.10 -4.39 -9.31
C LYS A 12 30.75 -3.37 -10.40
N LYS A 13 31.18 -3.62 -11.65
CA LYS A 13 30.84 -2.76 -12.78
C LYS A 13 29.34 -2.81 -13.07
N ALA A 14 28.73 -3.99 -13.07
CA ALA A 14 27.29 -4.15 -13.29
C ALA A 14 26.46 -3.40 -12.24
N VAL A 15 26.76 -3.59 -10.94
CA VAL A 15 26.07 -2.87 -9.85
C VAL A 15 26.17 -1.36 -10.03
N ARG A 16 27.37 -0.84 -10.34
CA ARG A 16 27.56 0.60 -10.53
C ARG A 16 26.77 1.14 -11.72
N VAL A 17 26.68 0.38 -12.81
CA VAL A 17 25.91 0.78 -14.00
C VAL A 17 24.42 0.75 -13.72
N ILE A 18 23.92 -0.33 -13.09
CA ILE A 18 22.51 -0.46 -12.71
C ILE A 18 22.11 0.70 -11.81
N ASN A 19 22.85 0.96 -10.73
CA ASN A 19 22.53 2.07 -9.81
C ASN A 19 22.61 3.44 -10.48
N LYS A 20 23.50 3.63 -11.46
CA LYS A 20 23.63 4.90 -12.18
C LYS A 20 22.51 5.13 -13.20
N GLN A 21 21.97 4.05 -13.77
CA GLN A 21 20.95 4.10 -14.82
C GLN A 21 19.55 3.76 -14.29
N HIS A 22 19.43 3.39 -13.01
CA HIS A 22 18.16 3.16 -12.35
C HIS A 22 17.41 4.48 -12.26
N ILE A 23 16.16 4.45 -12.70
CA ILE A 23 15.22 5.55 -12.61
C ILE A 23 13.96 4.94 -12.01
N ASP A 24 13.47 5.53 -10.94
CA ASP A 24 12.23 5.07 -10.30
C ASP A 24 11.08 5.14 -11.29
N ALA A 25 10.15 4.19 -11.16
CA ALA A 25 8.98 4.16 -12.00
C ALA A 25 8.05 5.33 -11.65
N ASP A 26 8.07 6.39 -12.47
CA ASP A 26 7.15 7.53 -12.37
C ASP A 26 5.97 7.39 -13.34
N PHE A 27 5.31 6.23 -13.31
CA PHE A 27 4.11 6.00 -14.11
C PHE A 27 3.01 5.37 -13.26
N SER A 28 1.78 5.77 -13.54
CA SER A 28 0.59 5.15 -12.96
C SER A 28 0.50 3.67 -13.37
N ILE A 29 0.45 2.77 -12.38
CA ILE A 29 0.24 1.34 -12.61
C ILE A 29 -1.10 1.13 -13.32
N LEU A 30 -2.13 1.90 -12.93
CA LEU A 30 -3.45 1.82 -13.53
C LEU A 30 -3.41 2.13 -15.03
N ASP A 31 -2.76 3.24 -15.42
CA ASP A 31 -2.70 3.65 -16.83
C ASP A 31 -1.90 2.66 -17.67
N ARG A 32 -0.78 2.15 -17.14
CA ARG A 32 0.08 1.18 -17.82
C ARG A 32 -0.66 -0.11 -18.18
N TYR A 33 -1.49 -0.60 -17.26
CA TYR A 33 -2.25 -1.84 -17.45
C TYR A 33 -3.68 -1.61 -17.93
N LYS A 34 -4.07 -0.36 -18.23
CA LYS A 34 -5.43 0.03 -18.62
C LYS A 34 -6.48 -0.43 -17.61
N LEU A 35 -6.15 -0.29 -16.33
CA LEU A 35 -7.02 -0.59 -15.21
C LEU A 35 -7.65 0.70 -14.67
N THR A 36 -8.74 0.52 -13.96
CA THR A 36 -9.45 1.57 -13.23
C THR A 36 -9.41 1.26 -11.74
N GLU A 37 -9.69 2.26 -10.89
CA GLU A 37 -9.83 2.02 -9.44
C GLU A 37 -10.91 1.00 -9.09
N SER A 38 -11.89 0.75 -9.97
CA SER A 38 -12.90 -0.29 -9.81
C SER A 38 -12.36 -1.70 -10.03
N ASP A 39 -11.26 -1.85 -10.78
CA ASP A 39 -10.63 -3.16 -11.02
C ASP A 39 -9.75 -3.58 -9.84
N LEU A 40 -9.41 -2.64 -8.95
CA LEU A 40 -8.61 -2.92 -7.77
C LEU A 40 -9.41 -3.72 -6.74
N LEU A 41 -8.75 -4.73 -6.15
CA LEU A 41 -9.28 -5.41 -4.98
C LEU A 41 -9.20 -4.47 -3.77
N LYS A 42 -10.35 -3.94 -3.38
CA LYS A 42 -10.50 -3.05 -2.22
C LYS A 42 -10.50 -3.84 -0.90
N GLY A 43 -10.35 -3.15 0.21
CA GLY A 43 -10.36 -3.71 1.56
C GLY A 43 -8.96 -3.99 2.12
N MET A 44 -8.91 -4.48 3.35
CA MET A 44 -7.67 -4.97 3.96
C MET A 44 -7.44 -6.41 3.52
N ILE A 45 -6.42 -6.68 2.71
CA ILE A 45 -6.14 -8.01 2.17
C ILE A 45 -5.31 -8.82 3.18
N CYS A 46 -5.58 -10.13 3.26
CA CYS A 46 -4.79 -11.04 4.08
C CYS A 46 -3.44 -11.37 3.41
N GLU A 47 -2.33 -11.05 4.09
CA GLU A 47 -0.96 -11.32 3.62
C GLU A 47 -0.63 -12.80 3.37
N ASN A 48 -1.34 -13.72 4.04
CA ASN A 48 -1.12 -15.16 3.82
C ASN A 48 -1.90 -15.70 2.62
N CYS A 49 -3.06 -15.13 2.31
CA CYS A 49 -3.93 -15.63 1.24
C CYS A 49 -3.81 -14.81 -0.05
N ASN A 50 -3.43 -13.54 0.04
CA ASN A 50 -3.33 -12.55 -1.05
C ASN A 50 -4.59 -12.35 -1.90
N CYS A 51 -5.73 -12.91 -1.49
CA CYS A 51 -6.98 -12.84 -2.25
C CYS A 51 -8.23 -12.57 -1.40
N HIS A 52 -8.11 -12.62 -0.07
CA HIS A 52 -9.25 -12.48 0.83
C HIS A 52 -9.16 -11.22 1.67
N GLN A 53 -10.26 -10.47 1.74
CA GLN A 53 -10.42 -9.35 2.64
C GLN A 53 -10.55 -9.83 4.10
N LEU A 54 -9.93 -9.11 5.02
CA LEU A 54 -10.05 -9.34 6.45
C LEU A 54 -11.38 -8.79 6.98
N LEU A 55 -12.12 -9.65 7.68
CA LEU A 55 -13.39 -9.32 8.27
C LEU A 55 -13.19 -8.80 9.69
N ARG A 56 -14.00 -7.82 10.10
CA ARG A 56 -14.00 -7.36 11.49
C ARG A 56 -14.74 -8.36 12.37
N ARG A 57 -14.06 -8.92 13.36
CA ARG A 57 -14.61 -9.80 14.40
C ARG A 57 -14.08 -9.34 15.76
N TYR A 58 -14.98 -8.95 16.67
CA TYR A 58 -14.65 -8.50 18.04
C TYR A 58 -13.56 -7.41 18.11
N GLY A 59 -13.56 -6.48 17.16
CA GLY A 59 -12.55 -5.41 17.08
C GLY A 59 -11.28 -5.77 16.30
N THR A 60 -11.05 -7.05 16.01
CA THR A 60 -9.88 -7.54 15.27
C THR A 60 -10.23 -7.79 13.80
N ARG A 61 -9.26 -7.66 12.90
CA ARG A 61 -9.38 -8.00 11.47
C ARG A 61 -8.85 -9.42 11.26
N ILE A 62 -9.73 -10.35 10.91
CA ILE A 62 -9.43 -11.79 10.81
C ILE A 62 -9.75 -12.30 9.42
N CYS A 63 -8.84 -13.09 8.86
CA CYS A 63 -9.05 -13.83 7.62
C CYS A 63 -9.87 -15.09 7.89
N LYS A 64 -10.98 -15.30 7.16
CA LYS A 64 -11.82 -16.49 7.35
C LYS A 64 -11.11 -17.79 6.91
N PRO A 65 -10.41 -17.85 5.76
CA PRO A 65 -9.66 -19.05 5.36
C PRO A 65 -8.47 -19.40 6.25
N SER A 66 -7.61 -18.44 6.60
CA SER A 66 -6.35 -18.73 7.33
C SER A 66 -6.47 -18.58 8.84
N GLY A 67 -7.53 -17.94 9.35
CA GLY A 67 -7.68 -17.63 10.77
C GLY A 67 -6.73 -16.53 11.29
N LEU A 68 -5.82 -16.04 10.44
CA LEU A 68 -4.83 -15.03 10.83
C LEU A 68 -5.52 -13.70 11.14
N ALA A 69 -5.18 -13.16 12.31
CA ALA A 69 -5.53 -11.81 12.72
C ALA A 69 -4.39 -10.85 12.33
N SER A 70 -4.74 -9.68 11.81
CA SER A 70 -3.77 -8.60 11.60
C SER A 70 -4.26 -7.32 12.26
N LYS A 71 -3.40 -6.75 13.10
CA LYS A 71 -3.65 -5.45 13.75
C LYS A 71 -3.34 -4.30 12.79
N ASP A 72 -2.32 -4.48 11.97
CA ASP A 72 -1.75 -3.44 11.11
C ASP A 72 -2.15 -3.57 9.64
N ALA A 73 -3.15 -4.40 9.33
CA ALA A 73 -3.63 -4.56 7.95
C ALA A 73 -4.10 -3.25 7.29
N HIS A 74 -4.55 -2.29 8.09
CA HIS A 74 -4.90 -0.95 7.62
C HIS A 74 -3.68 -0.17 7.14
N VAL A 75 -2.50 -0.39 7.74
CA VAL A 75 -1.21 0.19 7.31
C VAL A 75 -0.79 -0.41 5.97
N GLN A 76 -0.85 -1.74 5.85
CA GLN A 76 -0.52 -2.41 4.60
C GLN A 76 -1.42 -1.95 3.45
N ALA A 77 -2.73 -1.91 3.68
CA ALA A 77 -3.67 -1.43 2.66
C ALA A 77 -3.41 0.05 2.29
N LEU A 78 -2.95 0.89 3.21
CA LEU A 78 -2.55 2.26 2.90
C LEU A 78 -1.26 2.35 2.08
N ARG A 79 -0.31 1.42 2.27
CA ARG A 79 0.85 1.29 1.38
C ARG A 79 0.40 0.89 -0.02
N ASP A 80 -0.53 -0.06 -0.13
CA ASP A 80 -1.07 -0.47 -1.43
C ASP A 80 -1.76 0.71 -2.13
N TYR A 81 -2.55 1.50 -1.40
CA TYR A 81 -3.15 2.73 -1.90
C TYR A 81 -2.09 3.72 -2.41
N PHE A 82 -1.01 3.92 -1.64
CA PHE A 82 0.08 4.83 -1.99
C PHE A 82 0.70 4.49 -3.35
N TYR A 83 1.01 3.21 -3.59
CA TYR A 83 1.66 2.77 -4.82
C TYR A 83 0.69 2.62 -6.01
N LEU A 84 -0.58 2.30 -5.76
CA LEU A 84 -1.56 2.07 -6.83
C LEU A 84 -2.28 3.34 -7.28
N ILE A 85 -2.55 4.27 -6.35
CA ILE A 85 -3.42 5.43 -6.57
C ILE A 85 -2.64 6.72 -6.37
N GLY A 86 -1.95 6.88 -5.23
CA GLY A 86 -1.09 8.04 -5.03
C GLY A 86 -0.83 8.46 -3.57
N PRO A 87 -0.06 9.54 -3.39
CA PRO A 87 0.53 9.90 -2.11
C PRO A 87 -0.41 10.63 -1.15
N THR A 88 -1.64 10.91 -1.56
CA THR A 88 -2.60 11.64 -0.73
C THR A 88 -3.92 10.91 -0.63
N ILE A 89 -4.53 11.04 0.55
CA ILE A 89 -5.80 10.36 0.83
C ILE A 89 -6.72 11.23 1.68
N THR A 90 -7.97 11.26 1.29
CA THR A 90 -9.06 11.84 2.08
C THR A 90 -9.78 10.76 2.89
N ASN A 91 -10.53 11.16 3.91
CA ASN A 91 -11.39 10.22 4.65
C ASN A 91 -12.33 9.44 3.72
N ARG A 92 -12.89 10.11 2.69
CA ARG A 92 -13.77 9.49 1.70
C ARG A 92 -13.02 8.41 0.92
N GLN A 93 -11.85 8.73 0.36
CA GLN A 93 -11.04 7.77 -0.39
C GLN A 93 -10.64 6.57 0.48
N LEU A 94 -10.23 6.80 1.74
CA LEU A 94 -9.90 5.69 2.64
C LEU A 94 -11.09 4.76 2.88
N ARG A 95 -12.28 5.31 3.11
CA ARG A 95 -13.49 4.49 3.31
C ARG A 95 -13.81 3.66 2.08
N ASP A 96 -13.74 4.29 0.92
CA ASP A 96 -14.05 3.66 -0.36
C ASP A 96 -13.01 2.57 -0.65
N PHE A 97 -11.72 2.82 -0.39
CA PHE A 97 -10.63 1.87 -0.60
C PHE A 97 -10.60 0.72 0.42
N LEU A 98 -10.88 0.97 1.71
CA LEU A 98 -10.86 -0.06 2.76
C LEU A 98 -12.21 -0.74 3.00
N ASN A 99 -13.25 -0.39 2.25
CA ASN A 99 -14.63 -0.83 2.47
C ASN A 99 -15.13 -0.53 3.90
N ILE A 100 -14.88 0.68 4.39
CA ILE A 100 -15.32 1.13 5.72
C ILE A 100 -16.49 2.10 5.57
N SER A 101 -17.65 1.76 6.12
CA SER A 101 -18.82 2.65 6.09
C SER A 101 -18.69 3.87 7.01
N SER A 102 -18.08 3.69 8.19
CA SER A 102 -17.98 4.70 9.23
C SER A 102 -16.88 5.74 8.98
N ALA A 103 -17.28 7.01 8.87
CA ALA A 103 -16.35 8.13 8.78
C ALA A 103 -15.50 8.31 10.04
N SER A 104 -16.05 8.06 11.23
CA SER A 104 -15.29 8.17 12.48
C SER A 104 -14.22 7.09 12.60
N THR A 105 -14.49 5.86 12.13
CA THR A 105 -13.49 4.79 12.07
C THR A 105 -12.36 5.15 11.11
N ALA A 106 -12.68 5.69 9.93
CA ALA A 106 -11.69 6.16 8.98
C ALA A 106 -10.82 7.30 9.56
N THR A 107 -11.43 8.26 10.26
CA THR A 107 -10.69 9.33 10.95
C THR A 107 -9.76 8.77 12.01
N GLY A 108 -10.22 7.80 12.81
CA GLY A 108 -9.39 7.14 13.82
C GLY A 108 -8.16 6.45 13.23
N ILE A 109 -8.31 5.78 12.08
CA ILE A 109 -7.18 5.15 11.36
C ILE A 109 -6.19 6.21 10.86
N LEU A 110 -6.67 7.29 10.24
CA LEU A 110 -5.78 8.35 9.71
C LEU A 110 -5.04 9.07 10.84
N GLN A 111 -5.70 9.27 11.98
CA GLN A 111 -5.09 9.89 13.16
C GLN A 111 -4.10 8.98 13.87
N SER A 112 -4.32 7.66 13.90
CA SER A 112 -3.39 6.73 14.55
C SER A 112 -2.04 6.63 13.84
N LEU A 113 -1.96 7.08 12.59
CA LEU A 113 -0.75 7.05 11.77
C LEU A 113 0.09 8.32 11.85
N ASN A 114 -0.31 9.32 12.65
CA ASN A 114 0.41 10.58 12.82
C ASN A 114 0.79 11.27 11.48
N LEU A 115 -0.09 11.18 10.48
CA LEU A 115 0.15 11.72 9.15
C LEU A 115 0.05 13.26 9.14
N THR A 116 0.87 13.89 8.31
CA THR A 116 0.70 15.32 7.99
C THR A 116 -0.60 15.50 7.23
N SER A 117 -1.40 16.51 7.60
CA SER A 117 -2.65 16.82 6.92
C SER A 117 -2.72 18.27 6.49
N ARG A 118 -3.39 18.52 5.36
CA ARG A 118 -3.67 19.84 4.83
C ARG A 118 -5.16 20.03 4.65
N GLY A 119 -5.64 21.26 4.81
CA GLY A 119 -7.04 21.61 4.65
C GLY A 119 -7.89 21.40 5.91
N VAL A 120 -9.15 21.78 5.80
CA VAL A 120 -10.11 21.80 6.91
C VAL A 120 -11.39 21.06 6.54
N ASN A 121 -11.98 20.40 7.53
CA ASN A 121 -13.26 19.68 7.42
C ASN A 121 -13.28 18.66 6.28
N LYS A 122 -14.21 18.82 5.32
CA LYS A 122 -14.41 17.91 4.18
C LYS A 122 -13.26 17.91 3.18
N GLY A 123 -12.46 18.98 3.16
CA GLY A 123 -11.28 19.10 2.30
C GLY A 123 -9.98 18.69 2.99
N ARG A 124 -10.05 18.04 4.16
CA ARG A 124 -8.84 17.54 4.82
C ARG A 124 -8.27 16.36 4.04
N GLU A 125 -7.04 16.53 3.61
CA GLU A 125 -6.24 15.55 2.90
C GLU A 125 -5.04 15.17 3.78
N TYR A 126 -4.69 13.89 3.77
CA TYR A 126 -3.58 13.34 4.54
C TYR A 126 -2.50 12.90 3.57
N SER A 127 -1.25 13.28 3.84
CA SER A 127 -0.10 12.87 3.06
C SER A 127 0.42 11.53 3.58
N LEU A 128 0.47 10.55 2.68
CA LEU A 128 1.05 9.24 2.90
C LEU A 128 2.52 9.30 2.50
N PHE A 129 3.40 8.93 3.42
CA PHE A 129 4.83 8.80 3.17
C PHE A 129 5.25 7.40 3.62
N PHE A 130 5.65 6.58 2.67
CA PHE A 130 6.23 5.28 2.91
C PHE A 130 7.57 5.25 2.18
N ASP A 131 8.65 5.54 2.91
CA ASP A 131 10.00 5.36 2.41
C ASP A 131 10.36 3.86 2.44
N GLU A 132 11.02 3.37 1.39
CA GLU A 132 11.73 2.08 1.37
C GLU A 132 13.18 2.23 1.87
#